data_AF-A0A7X8Q811-F1
#
_entry.id   AF-A0A7X8Q811-F1
#
_cell.length_a   1.000
_cell.length_b   1.000
_cell.length_c   1.000
_cell.angle_alpha   90.00
_cell.angle_beta   90.00
_cell.angle_gamma   90.00
#
_symmetry.space_group_name_H-M   'P 1'
#
loop_
_entity.id
_entity.type
_entity.pdbx_description
1 polymer ?
#
loop_
_entity_poly.entity_id
_entity_poly.type
_entity_poly.pdbx_seq_one_letter_code
_entity_poly.pdbx_strand_id
1 'polypeptide(L)' 'MHDDASHGAELMMMNALIRANLGIDPSSLKPIEYAEAYGQAIWLEGFRLKNQAEMLVAMFGGKKNV' A
#
# COMPACT_ATOMS: atom_id res chain seq x y z
N MET A 1 -28.11 3.12 -7.70
CA MET A 1 -27.46 1.86 -8.11
C MET A 1 -26.06 2.19 -8.64
N HIS A 2 -25.23 2.85 -7.82
CA HIS A 2 -23.90 3.36 -8.20
C HIS A 2 -22.80 3.00 -7.18
N ASP A 3 -23.12 2.26 -6.12
CA ASP A 3 -22.24 2.11 -4.95
C ASP A 3 -21.51 0.75 -4.90
N ASP A 4 -22.08 -0.33 -5.43
CA ASP A 4 -21.52 -1.68 -5.24
C ASP A 4 -20.17 -1.89 -5.97
N ALA A 5 -19.97 -1.23 -7.11
CA ALA A 5 -18.72 -1.33 -7.88
C ALA A 5 -17.56 -0.59 -7.21
N SER A 6 -17.83 0.54 -6.53
CA SER A 6 -16.82 1.31 -5.81
C SER A 6 -16.31 0.54 -4.59
N HIS A 7 -17.23 -0.04 -3.81
CA HIS A 7 -16.88 -0.88 -2.66
C HIS A 7 -16.09 -2.13 -3.10
N GLY A 8 -16.44 -2.74 -4.24
CA GLY A 8 -15.69 -3.86 -4.81
C GLY A 8 -14.25 -3.47 -5.20
N ALA A 9 -14.05 -2.31 -5.81
CA ALA A 9 -12.73 -1.82 -6.21
C ALA A 9 -11.84 -1.52 -5.00
N GLU A 10 -12.37 -0.89 -3.96
CA GLU A 10 -11.64 -0.61 -2.72
C GLU A 10 -11.17 -1.91 -2.05
N LEU A 11 -12.04 -2.90 -1.93
CA LEU A 11 -11.68 -4.21 -1.37
C LEU A 11 -10.58 -4.91 -2.17
N MET A 12 -10.62 -4.83 -3.51
CA MET A 12 -9.56 -5.39 -4.37
C MET A 12 -8.22 -4.70 -4.13
N MET A 13 -8.21 -3.37 -3.97
CA MET A 13 -7.01 -2.61 -3.68
C MET A 13 -6.43 -2.96 -2.30
N MET A 14 -7.28 -3.05 -1.27
CA MET A 14 -6.86 -3.46 0.07
C MET A 14 -6.26 -4.87 0.07
N ASN A 15 -6.89 -5.81 -0.64
CA ASN A 15 -6.38 -7.17 -0.77
C ASN A 15 -5.03 -7.22 -1.50
N ALA A 16 -4.85 -6.41 -2.54
CA ALA A 16 -3.59 -6.31 -3.25
C ALA A 16 -2.47 -5.77 -2.35
N LEU A 17 -2.75 -4.76 -1.52
CA LEU A 17 -1.79 -4.21 -0.57
C LEU A 17 -1.32 -5.24 0.45
N ILE A 18 -2.26 -5.99 1.05
CA ILE A 18 -1.94 -7.07 2.00
C ILE A 18 -1.05 -8.12 1.32
N ARG A 19 -1.42 -8.57 0.11
CA ARG A 19 -0.64 -9.57 -0.64
C ARG A 19 0.75 -9.08 -0.97
N ALA A 20 0.88 -7.84 -1.45
CA ALA A 20 2.14 -7.27 -1.90
C ALA A 20 3.13 -7.01 -0.74
N ASN A 21 2.63 -6.58 0.41
CA ASN A 21 3.49 -6.19 1.55
C ASN A 21 3.70 -7.30 2.58
N LEU A 22 2.72 -8.19 2.77
CA LEU A 22 2.76 -9.21 3.83
C LEU A 22 2.80 -10.65 3.30
N GLY A 23 2.48 -10.90 2.03
CA GLY A 23 2.43 -12.25 1.46
C GLY A 23 1.29 -13.12 2.01
N ILE A 24 0.27 -12.51 2.62
CA ILE A 24 -0.87 -13.19 3.25
C ILE A 24 -2.06 -13.20 2.27
N ASP A 25 -2.85 -14.28 2.27
CA ASP A 25 -4.15 -14.31 1.60
C ASP A 25 -5.23 -13.66 2.49
N PRO A 26 -5.83 -12.52 2.09
CA PRO A 26 -6.82 -11.83 2.90
C PRO A 26 -8.14 -12.60 3.04
N SER A 27 -8.43 -13.55 2.14
CA SER A 27 -9.68 -14.32 2.18
C SER A 27 -9.75 -15.32 3.35
N SER A 28 -8.61 -15.65 3.95
CA SER A 28 -8.55 -16.53 5.12
C SER A 28 -8.61 -15.80 6.46
N LEU A 29 -8.67 -14.46 6.47
CA LEU A 29 -8.59 -13.65 7.69
C LEU A 29 -9.97 -13.36 8.27
N LYS A 30 -10.05 -13.33 9.61
CA LYS A 30 -11.21 -12.77 10.31
C LYS A 30 -11.20 -11.24 10.18
N PRO A 31 -12.35 -10.55 10.37
CA PRO A 31 -12.44 -9.11 10.18
C PRO A 31 -11.40 -8.27 10.95
N ILE A 32 -11.09 -8.64 12.20
CA ILE A 32 -10.07 -7.93 12.99
C ILE A 32 -8.66 -8.17 12.43
N GLU A 33 -8.33 -9.42 12.12
CA GLU A 33 -7.04 -9.80 11.53
C GLU A 33 -6.85 -9.14 10.15
N TYR A 34 -7.93 -9.01 9.37
CA TYR A 34 -7.94 -8.28 8.10
C TYR A 34 -7.65 -6.80 8.29
N ALA A 35 -8.31 -6.14 9.26
CA ALA A 35 -8.09 -4.73 9.55
C ALA A 35 -6.66 -4.46 10.03
N GLU A 36 -6.12 -5.33 10.88
CA GLU A 36 -4.72 -5.28 11.33
C GLU A 36 -3.74 -5.48 10.17
N ALA A 37 -3.95 -6.51 9.33
CA ALA A 37 -3.12 -6.78 8.17
C ALA A 37 -3.15 -5.62 7.16
N TYR A 38 -4.33 -5.06 6.89
CA TYR A 38 -4.45 -3.90 6.02
C TYR A 38 -3.73 -2.67 6.59
N GLY A 39 -3.91 -2.39 7.89
CA GLY A 39 -3.23 -1.29 8.58
C GLY A 39 -1.70 -1.42 8.55
N GLN A 40 -1.17 -2.63 8.67
CA GLN A 40 0.27 -2.90 8.53
C GLN A 40 0.73 -2.71 7.09
N ALA A 41 -0.01 -3.26 6.12
CA ALA A 41 0.33 -3.18 4.71
C ALA A 41 0.39 -1.73 4.20
N ILE A 42 -0.56 -0.88 4.58
CA ILE A 42 -0.58 0.53 4.16
C ILE A 42 0.58 1.32 4.77
N TRP A 43 0.95 1.03 6.02
CA TRP A 43 2.11 1.68 6.67
C TRP A 43 3.41 1.30 5.98
N LEU A 44 3.60 0.01 5.66
CA LEU A 44 4.78 -0.49 4.94
C LEU A 44 4.89 0.13 3.54
N GLU A 45 3.77 0.20 2.81
CA GLU A 45 3.75 0.81 1.48
C GLU A 45 4.10 2.29 1.54
N GLY A 46 3.57 3.03 2.52
CA GLY A 46 3.92 4.44 2.74
C GLY A 46 5.42 4.62 3.03
N PHE A 47 5.98 3.76 3.89
CA PHE A 47 7.42 3.76 4.18
C PHE A 47 8.27 3.45 2.93
N ARG A 48 7.87 2.45 2.13
CA ARG A 48 8.54 2.07 0.88
C ARG A 48 8.54 3.20 -0.14
N LEU A 49 7.39 3.83 -0.34
CA LEU A 49 7.25 4.95 -1.29
C LEU A 49 8.08 6.15 -0.88
N LYS A 50 8.12 6.47 0.42
CA LYS A 50 8.99 7.53 0.95
C LYS A 50 10.46 7.26 0.65
N ASN A 51 10.94 6.05 0.97
CA ASN A 51 12.34 5.67 0.73
C ASN A 51 12.69 5.70 -0.77
N GLN A 52 11.76 5.27 -1.62
CA GLN A 52 11.96 5.33 -3.08
C GLN A 52 12.03 6.78 -3.57
N ALA A 53 11.17 7.67 -3.08
CA ALA A 53 11.23 9.08 -3.42
C ALA A 53 12.56 9.71 -2.98
N GLU A 54 13.02 9.43 -1.76
CA GLU A 54 14.31 9.90 -1.25
C GLU A 54 15.49 9.38 -2.09
N MET A 55 15.47 8.10 -2.48
CA MET A 55 16.48 7.51 -3.37
C MET A 55 16.48 8.16 -4.75
N LEU A 56 15.31 8.41 -5.34
CA LEU A 56 15.19 9.10 -6.63
C LEU A 56 15.74 10.53 -6.55
N VAL A 57 15.46 11.25 -5.46
CA VAL A 57 16.04 12.58 -5.22
C VAL A 57 17.56 12.49 -5.07
N ALA A 58 18.09 11.49 -4.36
CA ALA A 58 19.53 11.31 -4.22
C ALA A 58 20.22 10.98 -5.57
N MET A 59 19.58 10.21 -6.43
CA MET A 59 20.12 9.80 -7.74
C MET A 59 20.00 10.90 -8.81
N PHE A 60 18.88 11.63 -8.83
CA PHE A 60 18.53 12.53 -9.95
C PHE A 60 18.29 13.98 -9.54
N GLY A 61 18.19 14.28 -8.25
CA GLY A 61 17.95 15.62 -7.72
C GLY A 61 19.19 16.51 -7.70
N GLY A 62 20.01 16.44 -8.75
CA GLY A 62 21.37 16.99 -8.83
C GLY A 62 21.57 18.33 -8.13
N LYS A 63 22.77 18.53 -7.54
CA LYS A 63 23.17 19.82 -6.96
C LYS A 63 22.86 20.92 -7.97
N LYS A 64 22.00 21.86 -7.60
CA LYS A 64 21.97 23.17 -8.23
C LYS A 64 23.35 23.77 -7.99
N ASN A 65 24.22 23.66 -8.99
CA ASN A 65 25.44 24.45 -9.06
C ASN A 65 24.97 25.89 -9.33
N VAL A 66 24.84 26.67 -8.25
CA VAL A 66 24.79 28.13 -8.27
C VAL A 66 25.99 28.60 -7.47
#